data_AF-A0A439DAB8-F1
#
_entry.id   AF-A0A439DAB8-F1
#
_cell.length_a   1.000
_cell.length_b   1.000
_cell.length_c   1.000
_cell.angle_alpha   90.00
_cell.angle_beta   90.00
_cell.angle_gamma   90.00
#
_symmetry.space_group_name_H-M   'P 1'
#
loop_
_entity.id
_entity.type
_entity.pdbx_description
1 polymer ?
#
loop_
_entity_poly.entity_id
_entity_poly.type
_entity_poly.pdbx_seq_one_letter_code
_entity_poly.pdbx_strand_id
1 'polypeptide(L)'
;MGAIGCQKMEFESNKTLRGDCSFEYEEDQYTHPPLIFEIAWSQSTDELEERATELIEEGIGQIRTVVGLDFSKTHRIWDTIRDEVGNKLVTKRGPFTAFVWRAVFDRNGEQVSDADGRPRIRKSNYIFCDDDGNADLSERLQLSLRDFVPARVIKAEQWDGVKDLDDAKLELDTTTMLGYLDEALKRQKREDENNQPKKDRVD
;
A
#
# COMPACT_ATOMS: atom_id res chain seq x y z
N MET A 1 36.70 -20.51 31.50
CA MET A 1 36.87 -19.03 31.50
C MET A 1 37.55 -18.63 30.21
N GLY A 2 36.93 -17.73 29.45
CA GLY A 2 37.44 -17.19 28.18
C GLY A 2 36.34 -16.39 27.52
N ALA A 3 36.42 -15.07 27.65
CA ALA A 3 35.35 -14.12 27.34
C ALA A 3 35.25 -13.78 25.84
N ILE A 4 34.00 -13.52 25.43
CA ILE A 4 33.51 -12.46 24.53
C ILE A 4 34.51 -11.94 23.47
N GLY A 5 34.20 -12.24 22.21
CA GLY A 5 34.48 -11.36 21.08
C GLY A 5 33.17 -11.02 20.39
N CYS A 6 32.44 -10.02 20.89
CA CYS A 6 31.35 -9.40 20.16
C CYS A 6 31.99 -8.54 19.06
N GLN A 7 32.11 -9.10 17.86
CA GLN A 7 32.37 -8.27 16.69
C GLN A 7 31.12 -7.44 16.44
N LYS A 8 31.28 -6.13 16.63
CA LYS A 8 30.36 -5.11 16.18
C LYS A 8 30.33 -5.21 14.65
N MET A 9 29.34 -5.92 14.10
CA MET A 9 29.07 -5.84 12.67
C MET A 9 28.53 -4.45 12.39
N GLU A 10 29.26 -3.72 11.56
CA GLU A 10 28.85 -2.47 10.97
C GLU A 10 27.55 -2.68 10.20
N PHE A 11 26.66 -1.69 10.30
CA PHE A 11 25.38 -1.68 9.60
C PHE A 11 25.63 -1.62 8.09
N GLU A 12 25.53 -2.78 7.42
CA GLU A 12 25.27 -2.83 5.98
C GLU A 12 23.78 -3.14 5.80
N SER A 13 23.02 -2.12 5.40
CA SER A 13 21.59 -2.22 5.08
C SER A 13 21.39 -3.06 3.82
N ASN A 14 21.37 -4.39 3.98
CA ASN A 14 20.81 -5.36 3.02
C ASN A 14 19.27 -5.32 3.04
N LYS A 15 18.67 -4.13 2.90
CA LYS A 15 17.22 -4.04 2.80
C LYS A 15 16.80 -4.60 1.43
N THR A 16 16.04 -5.69 1.46
CA THR A 16 15.14 -6.12 0.38
C THR A 16 13.75 -5.81 0.87
N LEU A 17 13.35 -4.54 0.79
CA LEU A 17 12.02 -4.14 1.21
C LEU A 17 11.00 -4.77 0.28
N ARG A 18 10.03 -5.49 0.87
CA ARG A 18 8.86 -6.05 0.18
C ARG A 18 7.64 -5.37 0.77
N GLY A 19 6.72 -4.97 -0.09
CA GLY A 19 5.40 -4.56 0.38
C GLY A 19 4.53 -5.77 0.71
N ASP A 20 3.39 -5.48 1.32
CA ASP A 20 2.42 -6.49 1.73
C ASP A 20 1.88 -7.29 0.55
N CYS A 21 1.68 -6.64 -0.60
CA CYS A 21 1.30 -7.28 -1.87
C CYS A 21 2.01 -6.58 -3.03
N SER A 22 2.19 -7.27 -4.16
CA SER A 22 2.79 -6.67 -5.35
C SER A 22 2.29 -7.30 -6.65
N PHE A 23 2.38 -6.55 -7.74
CA PHE A 23 2.15 -7.06 -9.09
C PHE A 23 3.48 -7.38 -9.74
N GLU A 24 3.75 -8.66 -9.98
CA GLU A 24 5.00 -9.12 -10.60
C GLU A 24 4.91 -9.06 -12.13
N TYR A 25 6.05 -8.77 -12.77
CA TYR A 25 6.18 -8.77 -14.22
C TYR A 25 6.96 -10.02 -14.63
N GLU A 26 6.38 -10.89 -15.45
CA GLU A 26 6.86 -12.26 -15.75
C GLU A 26 8.07 -12.31 -16.71
N GLU A 27 9.12 -11.53 -16.44
CA GLU A 27 10.39 -11.61 -17.15
C GLU A 27 11.57 -11.66 -16.17
N ASP A 28 12.49 -12.61 -16.40
CA ASP A 28 13.63 -12.92 -15.51
C ASP A 28 14.60 -11.75 -15.23
N GLN A 29 14.46 -10.64 -15.96
CA GLN A 29 15.31 -9.46 -15.86
C GLN A 29 14.83 -8.40 -14.84
N TYR A 30 13.66 -8.61 -14.21
CA TYR A 30 13.12 -7.70 -13.19
C TYR A 30 13.35 -8.26 -11.78
N THR A 31 13.98 -7.46 -10.93
CA THR A 31 14.24 -7.81 -9.53
C THR A 31 13.23 -7.19 -8.57
N HIS A 32 12.46 -6.20 -9.04
CA HIS A 32 11.38 -5.58 -8.27
C HIS A 32 10.11 -5.43 -9.10
N PRO A 33 8.92 -5.53 -8.47
CA PRO A 33 7.63 -5.35 -9.11
C PRO A 33 7.38 -3.86 -9.47
N PRO A 34 6.69 -3.56 -10.58
CA PRO A 34 6.34 -2.18 -10.94
C PRO A 34 5.30 -1.52 -10.03
N LEU A 35 4.43 -2.31 -9.40
CA LEU A 35 3.38 -1.85 -8.50
C LEU A 35 3.42 -2.62 -7.18
N ILE A 36 3.42 -1.90 -6.07
CA ILE A 36 3.40 -2.44 -4.71
C ILE A 36 2.19 -1.89 -3.95
N PHE A 37 1.60 -2.73 -3.09
CA PHE A 37 0.61 -2.33 -2.11
C PHE A 37 1.22 -2.44 -0.71
N GLU A 38 1.01 -1.40 0.10
CA GLU A 38 1.38 -1.34 1.52
C GLU A 38 0.12 -1.04 2.34
N ILE A 39 -0.04 -1.71 3.48
CA ILE A 39 -1.26 -1.65 4.29
C ILE A 39 -0.92 -1.20 5.71
N ALA A 40 -1.37 0.01 6.07
CA ALA A 40 -1.25 0.48 7.44
C ALA A 40 -2.43 0.00 8.30
N TRP A 41 -2.25 -1.16 8.91
CA TRP A 41 -3.01 -1.54 10.10
C TRP A 41 -2.18 -1.16 11.33
N SER A 42 -2.70 -0.27 12.18
CA SER A 42 -2.03 0.32 13.36
C SER A 42 -0.87 1.32 13.13
N GLN A 43 -0.22 1.29 11.96
CA GLN A 43 0.86 2.21 11.56
C GLN A 43 0.35 3.60 11.16
N SER A 44 1.16 4.66 11.21
CA SER A 44 0.71 6.02 10.84
C SER A 44 0.80 6.30 9.32
N THR A 45 0.08 7.32 8.83
CA THR A 45 0.16 7.75 7.43
C THR A 45 1.56 8.24 7.03
N ASP A 46 2.29 8.85 7.98
CA ASP A 46 3.66 9.32 7.76
C ASP A 46 4.61 8.14 7.52
N GLU A 47 4.43 7.03 8.25
CA GLU A 47 5.17 5.78 8.03
C GLU A 47 4.88 5.17 6.66
N LEU A 48 3.64 5.23 6.16
CA LEU A 48 3.33 4.77 4.79
C LEU A 48 4.04 5.61 3.74
N GLU A 49 4.11 6.92 3.94
CA GLU A 49 4.79 7.81 2.99
C GLU A 49 6.32 7.58 2.99
N GLU A 50 6.91 7.42 4.18
CA GLU A 50 8.31 7.02 4.32
C GLU A 50 8.55 5.67 3.62
N ARG A 51 7.70 4.68 3.90
CA ARG A 51 7.79 3.34 3.31
C ARG A 51 7.68 3.34 1.79
N ALA A 52 6.70 4.08 1.25
CA ALA A 52 6.52 4.21 -0.19
C ALA A 52 7.74 4.88 -0.85
N THR A 53 8.33 5.87 -0.19
CA THR A 53 9.55 6.54 -0.66
C THR A 53 10.73 5.57 -0.65
N GLU A 54 10.96 4.84 0.45
CA GLU A 54 12.04 3.84 0.54
C GLU A 54 11.90 2.76 -0.55
N LEU A 55 10.68 2.26 -0.80
CA LEU A 55 10.42 1.28 -1.86
C LEU A 55 10.75 1.81 -3.25
N ILE A 56 10.31 3.04 -3.56
CA ILE A 56 10.58 3.66 -4.86
C ILE A 56 12.08 3.93 -5.05
N GLU A 57 12.78 4.31 -3.98
CA GLU A 57 14.23 4.50 -3.95
C GLU A 57 14.97 3.17 -4.19
N GLU A 58 14.64 2.12 -3.44
CA GLU A 58 15.26 0.80 -3.56
C GLU A 58 14.98 0.15 -4.92
N GLY A 59 13.82 0.43 -5.52
CA GLY A 59 13.44 -0.13 -6.82
C GLY A 59 14.31 0.35 -7.98
N ILE A 60 15.10 1.41 -7.84
CA ILE A 60 15.98 1.99 -8.88
C ILE A 60 15.23 2.10 -10.23
N GLY A 61 14.04 2.69 -10.19
CA GLY A 61 13.17 2.88 -11.36
C GLY A 61 12.37 1.66 -11.81
N GLN A 62 12.51 0.50 -11.17
CA GLN A 62 11.64 -0.66 -11.41
C GLN A 62 10.32 -0.51 -10.66
N ILE A 63 10.35 -0.11 -9.39
CA ILE A 63 9.14 0.22 -8.61
C ILE A 63 8.67 1.61 -9.05
N ARG A 64 7.48 1.64 -9.64
CA ARG A 64 6.93 2.84 -10.27
C ARG A 64 5.82 3.47 -9.45
N THR A 65 5.01 2.61 -8.84
CA THR A 65 3.82 3.00 -8.11
C THR A 65 3.76 2.22 -6.81
N VAL A 66 3.48 2.93 -5.72
CA VAL A 66 3.13 2.33 -4.43
C VAL A 66 1.72 2.79 -4.07
N VAL A 67 0.85 1.86 -3.72
CA VAL A 67 -0.50 2.11 -3.24
C VAL A 67 -0.54 1.84 -1.74
N GLY A 68 -0.76 2.86 -0.93
CA GLY A 68 -0.95 2.73 0.51
C GLY A 68 -2.42 2.64 0.85
N LEU A 69 -2.82 1.63 1.62
CA LEU A 69 -4.15 1.57 2.22
C LEU A 69 -4.03 1.90 3.71
N ASP A 70 -4.63 3.02 4.11
CA ASP A 70 -4.54 3.52 5.48
C ASP A 70 -5.81 3.17 6.27
N PHE A 71 -5.61 2.26 7.22
CA PHE A 71 -6.62 1.85 8.20
C PHE A 71 -6.20 2.18 9.63
N SER A 72 -5.18 3.03 9.81
CA SER A 72 -4.58 3.36 11.10
C SER A 72 -5.60 3.90 12.11
N LYS A 73 -6.44 4.83 11.65
CA LYS A 73 -7.54 5.40 12.44
C LYS A 73 -8.64 4.39 12.69
N THR A 74 -8.94 3.52 11.72
CA THR A 74 -9.88 2.40 11.91
C THR A 74 -9.40 1.48 13.02
N HIS A 75 -8.11 1.12 13.02
CA HIS A 75 -7.51 0.30 14.07
C HIS A 75 -7.63 0.96 15.46
N ARG A 76 -7.42 2.28 15.56
CA ARG A 76 -7.55 3.01 16.84
C ARG A 76 -8.95 2.93 17.46
N ILE A 77 -9.98 2.85 16.64
CA ILE A 77 -11.37 2.73 17.11
C ILE A 77 -11.89 1.29 17.08
N TRP A 78 -11.02 0.32 16.78
CA TRP A 78 -11.40 -1.06 16.51
C TRP A 78 -12.26 -1.66 17.64
N ASP A 79 -11.86 -1.50 18.90
CA ASP A 79 -12.61 -2.00 20.04
C ASP A 79 -14.03 -1.43 20.15
N THR A 80 -14.26 -0.22 19.62
CA THR A 80 -15.59 0.42 19.63
C THR A 80 -16.48 -0.12 18.52
N ILE A 81 -15.91 -0.46 17.35
CA ILE A 81 -16.69 -0.88 16.17
C ILE A 81 -16.78 -2.40 15.99
N ARG A 82 -15.85 -3.18 16.58
CA ARG A 82 -15.71 -4.63 16.39
C ARG A 82 -17.02 -5.39 16.57
N ASP A 83 -17.75 -5.10 17.63
CA ASP A 83 -18.97 -5.86 17.97
C ASP A 83 -20.09 -5.62 16.94
N GLU A 84 -20.05 -4.49 16.24
CA GLU A 84 -21.01 -4.12 15.19
C GLU A 84 -20.60 -4.61 13.80
N VAL A 85 -19.33 -4.96 13.58
CA VAL A 85 -18.87 -5.56 12.31
C VAL A 85 -19.63 -6.86 12.05
N GLY A 86 -20.22 -6.97 10.86
CA GLY A 86 -21.00 -8.13 10.42
C GLY A 86 -22.49 -8.11 10.81
N ASN A 87 -22.96 -7.11 11.58
CA ASN A 87 -24.39 -6.95 11.87
C ASN A 87 -25.14 -6.28 10.71
N LYS A 88 -26.31 -6.85 10.35
CA LYS A 88 -26.95 -6.73 9.02
C LYS A 88 -27.74 -5.45 8.72
N LEU A 89 -27.56 -4.35 9.46
CA LEU A 89 -28.31 -3.11 9.18
C LEU A 89 -27.43 -2.01 8.58
N VAL A 90 -26.28 -1.71 9.20
CA VAL A 90 -25.24 -0.83 8.67
C VAL A 90 -23.92 -1.33 9.24
N THR A 91 -22.94 -1.66 8.39
CA THR A 91 -21.59 -2.00 8.87
C THR A 91 -20.92 -0.70 9.31
N LYS A 92 -20.63 -0.57 10.61
CA LYS A 92 -19.78 0.50 11.10
C LYS A 92 -18.35 0.29 10.60
N ARG A 93 -17.79 1.34 10.04
CA ARG A 93 -16.42 1.41 9.53
C ARG A 93 -15.69 2.53 10.25
N GLY A 94 -14.38 2.44 10.30
CA GLY A 94 -13.57 3.60 10.63
C GLY A 94 -13.10 4.33 9.37
N PRO A 95 -12.24 5.34 9.54
CA PRO A 95 -11.71 6.11 8.43
C PRO A 95 -10.85 5.23 7.52
N PHE A 96 -11.00 5.43 6.21
CA PHE A 96 -10.28 4.69 5.20
C PHE A 96 -9.87 5.63 4.06
N THR A 97 -8.56 5.77 3.90
CA THR A 97 -7.96 6.52 2.79
C THR A 97 -7.00 5.61 2.02
N ALA A 98 -7.02 5.69 0.70
CA ALA A 98 -5.94 5.17 -0.13
C ALA A 98 -5.03 6.29 -0.61
N PHE A 99 -3.74 6.02 -0.66
CA PHE A 99 -2.72 6.89 -1.20
C PHE A 99 -2.06 6.21 -2.38
N VAL A 100 -1.71 7.00 -3.41
CA VAL A 100 -0.94 6.51 -4.54
C VAL A 100 0.28 7.40 -4.72
N TRP A 101 1.46 6.82 -4.56
CA TRP A 101 2.74 7.46 -4.79
C TRP A 101 3.31 6.96 -6.12
N ARG A 102 3.54 7.88 -7.05
CA ARG A 102 4.07 7.58 -8.38
C ARG A 102 5.43 8.25 -8.55
N ALA A 103 6.45 7.46 -8.88
CA ALA A 103 7.73 7.99 -9.31
C ALA A 103 7.56 8.77 -10.63
N VAL A 104 8.21 9.94 -10.71
CA VAL A 104 8.20 10.78 -11.90
C VAL A 104 9.32 10.35 -12.83
N PHE A 105 9.01 10.22 -14.12
CA PHE A 105 9.98 9.89 -15.16
C PHE A 105 9.98 10.96 -16.24
N ASP A 106 11.14 11.20 -16.84
CA ASP A 106 11.30 12.12 -17.95
C ASP A 106 10.88 11.48 -19.29
N ARG A 107 11.00 12.25 -20.37
CA ARG A 107 10.71 11.80 -21.75
C ARG A 107 11.68 10.74 -22.30
N ASN A 108 12.65 10.28 -21.53
CA ASN A 108 13.55 9.19 -21.90
C ASN A 108 13.32 7.94 -21.03
N GLY A 109 12.33 7.99 -20.12
CA GLY A 109 12.07 6.92 -19.18
C GLY A 109 13.04 6.89 -18.00
N GLU A 110 13.76 7.99 -17.76
CA GLU A 110 14.68 8.12 -16.62
C GLU A 110 13.96 8.73 -15.42
N GLN A 111 14.21 8.17 -14.24
CA GLN A 111 13.59 8.65 -13.01
C GLN A 111 14.10 10.06 -12.70
N VAL A 112 13.17 10.98 -12.48
CA VAL A 112 13.49 12.37 -12.15
C VAL A 112 13.78 12.45 -10.66
N SER A 113 14.94 12.97 -10.29
CA SER A 113 15.27 13.28 -8.90
C SER A 113 14.83 14.69 -8.50
N ASP A 114 14.64 14.91 -7.20
CA ASP A 114 14.49 16.21 -6.56
C ASP A 114 15.85 16.88 -6.30
N ALA A 115 15.84 18.01 -5.58
CA ALA A 115 17.05 18.79 -5.29
C ALA A 115 18.04 18.06 -4.37
N ASP A 116 17.57 17.11 -3.57
CA ASP A 116 18.38 16.32 -2.64
C ASP A 116 18.87 15.01 -3.29
N GLY A 117 18.56 14.79 -4.57
CA GLY A 117 18.94 13.61 -5.34
C GLY A 117 18.00 12.42 -5.14
N ARG A 118 16.92 12.57 -4.38
CA ARG A 118 15.92 11.51 -4.15
C ARG A 118 14.91 11.46 -5.30
N PRO A 119 14.23 10.33 -5.55
CA PRO A 119 13.15 10.25 -6.50
C PRO A 119 12.08 11.31 -6.28
N ARG A 120 11.75 12.05 -7.33
CA ARG A 120 10.57 12.90 -7.33
C ARG A 120 9.32 12.03 -7.39
N ILE A 121 8.43 12.18 -6.42
CA ILE A 121 7.20 11.42 -6.28
C ILE A 121 5.98 12.33 -6.41
N ARG A 122 4.92 11.85 -7.07
CA ARG A 122 3.59 12.48 -7.08
C ARG A 122 2.66 11.67 -6.20
N LYS A 123 2.00 12.34 -5.24
CA LYS A 123 1.02 11.75 -4.33
C LYS A 123 -0.40 12.10 -4.79
N SER A 124 -1.30 11.12 -4.71
CA SER A 124 -2.75 11.31 -4.82
C SER A 124 -3.42 10.58 -3.66
N ASN A 125 -4.50 11.16 -3.13
CA ASN A 125 -5.26 10.62 -2.00
C ASN A 125 -6.72 10.41 -2.41
N TYR A 126 -7.31 9.31 -1.94
CA TYR A 126 -8.68 8.89 -2.22
C TYR A 126 -9.35 8.56 -0.90
N ILE A 127 -10.36 9.34 -0.51
CA ILE A 127 -11.01 9.23 0.79
C ILE A 127 -12.29 8.42 0.62
N PHE A 128 -12.26 7.16 1.02
CA PHE A 128 -13.42 6.26 0.91
C PHE A 128 -14.36 6.37 2.10
N CYS A 129 -13.80 6.49 3.30
CA CYS A 129 -14.55 6.79 4.52
C CYS A 129 -13.92 7.99 5.24
N ASP A 130 -14.77 8.94 5.62
CA ASP A 130 -14.37 10.10 6.42
C ASP A 130 -14.03 9.71 7.87
N ASP A 131 -13.69 10.71 8.69
CA ASP A 131 -13.31 10.52 10.09
C ASP A 131 -14.45 9.95 10.97
N ASP A 132 -15.70 10.06 10.52
CA ASP A 132 -16.90 9.52 11.18
C ASP A 132 -17.31 8.14 10.62
N GLY A 133 -16.60 7.63 9.60
CA GLY A 133 -16.88 6.37 8.93
C GLY A 133 -17.97 6.45 7.86
N ASN A 134 -18.37 7.65 7.43
CA ASN A 134 -19.32 7.83 6.32
C ASN A 134 -18.60 7.64 4.98
N ALA A 135 -19.25 6.92 4.08
CA ALA A 135 -18.70 6.60 2.77
C ALA A 135 -18.93 7.73 1.75
N ASP A 136 -17.89 8.11 1.00
CA ASP A 136 -18.04 8.92 -0.21
C ASP A 136 -18.21 8.02 -1.44
N LEU A 137 -19.45 7.77 -1.85
CA LEU A 137 -19.74 6.89 -2.98
C LEU A 137 -19.28 7.44 -4.35
N SER A 138 -18.84 8.70 -4.42
CA SER A 138 -18.32 9.28 -5.65
C SER A 138 -16.83 8.99 -5.87
N GLU A 139 -16.12 8.59 -4.81
CA GLU A 139 -14.68 8.36 -4.84
C GLU A 139 -14.31 7.08 -5.62
N ARG A 140 -13.20 7.15 -6.34
CA ARG A 140 -12.68 6.06 -7.18
C ARG A 140 -11.16 6.05 -7.18
N LEU A 141 -10.55 4.96 -6.70
CA LEU A 141 -9.11 4.75 -6.87
C LEU A 141 -8.84 4.53 -8.36
N GLN A 142 -8.01 5.40 -8.95
CA GLN A 142 -7.62 5.31 -10.35
C GLN A 142 -6.15 4.90 -10.47
N LEU A 143 -5.92 3.75 -11.09
CA LEU A 143 -4.61 3.27 -11.52
C LEU A 143 -4.60 3.20 -13.05
N SER A 144 -3.63 3.82 -13.69
CA SER A 144 -3.43 3.70 -15.14
C SER A 144 -2.70 2.38 -15.44
N LEU A 145 -2.86 1.81 -16.65
CA LEU A 145 -2.06 0.66 -17.05
C LEU A 145 -0.55 0.95 -16.97
N ARG A 146 -0.17 2.20 -17.16
CA ARG A 146 1.21 2.67 -17.02
C ARG A 146 1.77 2.48 -15.61
N ASP A 147 0.93 2.43 -14.58
CA ASP A 147 1.36 2.18 -13.20
C ASP A 147 1.91 0.76 -13.00
N PHE A 148 1.59 -0.15 -13.92
CA PHE A 148 1.97 -1.57 -13.92
C PHE A 148 3.16 -1.89 -14.82
N VAL A 149 3.71 -0.90 -15.52
CA VAL A 149 4.78 -1.11 -16.51
C VAL A 149 6.13 -0.61 -15.97
N PRO A 150 7.18 -1.45 -15.96
CA PRO A 150 8.52 -1.03 -15.55
C PRO A 150 9.10 0.07 -16.46
N ALA A 151 9.92 0.97 -15.90
CA ALA A 151 10.52 2.06 -16.67
C ALA A 151 11.40 1.59 -17.85
N ARG A 152 12.02 0.40 -17.74
CA ARG A 152 12.83 -0.17 -18.82
C ARG A 152 12.02 -0.53 -20.06
N VAL A 153 10.79 -1.04 -19.89
CA VAL A 153 9.86 -1.31 -21.00
C VAL A 153 9.53 0.01 -21.70
N ILE A 154 9.22 1.05 -20.94
CA ILE A 154 8.94 2.38 -21.48
C ILE A 154 10.16 2.95 -22.24
N LYS A 155 11.38 2.73 -21.72
CA LYS A 155 12.62 3.18 -22.37
C LYS A 155 12.88 2.42 -23.68
N ALA A 156 12.56 1.13 -23.74
CA ALA A 156 12.72 0.30 -24.93
C ALA A 156 11.70 0.66 -26.03
N GLU A 157 10.42 0.79 -25.64
CA GLU A 157 9.31 1.06 -26.57
C GLU A 157 9.18 2.54 -26.96
N GLN A 158 9.88 3.44 -26.24
CA GLN A 158 9.75 4.90 -26.32
C GLN A 158 8.34 5.40 -25.94
N TRP A 159 8.23 6.66 -25.51
CA TRP A 159 6.95 7.21 -25.00
C TRP A 159 5.80 7.14 -25.99
N ASP A 160 6.09 7.28 -27.29
CA ASP A 160 5.07 7.21 -28.34
C ASP A 160 4.45 5.81 -28.47
N GLY A 161 5.17 4.75 -28.08
CA GLY A 161 4.70 3.37 -28.10
C GLY A 161 3.83 2.98 -26.91
N VAL A 162 3.86 3.75 -25.82
CA VAL A 162 3.14 3.45 -24.56
C VAL A 162 2.15 4.54 -24.13
N LYS A 163 1.98 5.59 -24.93
CA LYS A 163 1.11 6.74 -24.61
C LYS A 163 -0.35 6.34 -24.36
N ASP A 164 -0.84 5.32 -25.06
CA ASP A 164 -2.24 4.86 -24.94
C ASP A 164 -2.50 4.15 -23.59
N LEU A 165 -1.44 3.81 -22.84
CA LEU A 165 -1.56 3.23 -21.49
C LEU A 165 -1.95 4.25 -20.42
N ASP A 166 -1.81 5.56 -20.69
CA ASP A 166 -2.27 6.61 -19.77
C ASP A 166 -3.81 6.70 -19.75
N ASP A 167 -4.45 6.42 -20.88
CA ASP A 167 -5.90 6.54 -21.04
C ASP A 167 -6.66 5.31 -20.52
N ALA A 168 -5.99 4.16 -20.49
CA ALA A 168 -6.55 2.93 -19.94
C ALA A 168 -6.40 2.92 -18.41
N LYS A 169 -7.53 3.01 -17.71
CA LYS A 169 -7.58 3.04 -16.23
C LYS A 169 -8.27 1.81 -15.67
N LEU A 170 -7.61 1.19 -14.68
CA LEU A 170 -8.27 0.36 -13.69
C LEU A 170 -8.89 1.28 -12.64
N GLU A 171 -10.22 1.27 -12.55
CA GLU A 171 -10.95 1.99 -11.51
C GLU A 171 -11.48 1.00 -10.48
N LEU A 172 -11.19 1.27 -9.21
CA LEU A 172 -11.82 0.59 -8.08
C LEU A 172 -12.73 1.60 -7.38
N ASP A 173 -14.04 1.42 -7.56
CA ASP A 173 -15.04 2.27 -6.95
C ASP A 173 -15.13 2.06 -5.43
N THR A 174 -15.72 3.05 -4.75
CA THR A 174 -15.93 3.00 -3.30
C THR A 174 -16.66 1.73 -2.86
N THR A 175 -17.66 1.27 -3.60
CA THR A 175 -18.44 0.09 -3.19
C THR A 175 -17.56 -1.15 -3.12
N THR A 176 -16.70 -1.33 -4.12
CA THR A 176 -15.72 -2.41 -4.21
C THR A 176 -14.69 -2.31 -3.09
N MET A 177 -14.11 -1.12 -2.89
CA MET A 177 -13.10 -0.88 -1.87
C MET A 177 -13.65 -1.11 -0.45
N LEU A 178 -14.87 -0.66 -0.17
CA LEU A 178 -15.55 -0.93 1.09
C LEU A 178 -15.91 -2.41 1.26
N GLY A 179 -16.23 -3.11 0.17
CA GLY A 179 -16.43 -4.56 0.20
C GLY A 179 -15.17 -5.30 0.69
N TYR A 180 -13.98 -4.92 0.19
CA TYR A 180 -12.72 -5.48 0.66
C TYR A 180 -12.44 -5.16 2.13
N LEU A 181 -12.69 -3.91 2.55
CA LEU A 181 -12.56 -3.52 3.95
C LEU A 181 -13.50 -4.32 4.87
N ASP A 182 -14.76 -4.46 4.49
CA ASP A 182 -15.76 -5.19 5.28
C ASP A 182 -15.36 -6.66 5.48
N GLU A 183 -14.84 -7.31 4.44
CA GLU A 183 -14.33 -8.69 4.54
C GLU A 183 -13.07 -8.78 5.43
N ALA A 184 -12.17 -7.81 5.33
CA ALA A 184 -11.00 -7.72 6.20
C ALA A 184 -11.38 -7.55 7.68
N LEU A 185 -12.29 -6.63 7.99
CA LEU A 185 -12.77 -6.41 9.36
C LEU A 185 -13.50 -7.64 9.92
N LYS A 186 -14.33 -8.32 9.12
CA LYS A 186 -14.96 -9.59 9.52
C LYS A 186 -13.93 -10.67 9.82
N ARG A 187 -12.83 -10.70 9.07
CA ARG A 187 -11.71 -11.63 9.33
C ARG A 187 -11.01 -11.27 10.64
N GLN A 188 -10.65 -10.00 10.86
CA GLN A 188 -10.01 -9.55 12.10
C GLN A 188 -10.88 -9.89 13.33
N LYS A 189 -12.19 -9.63 13.28
CA LYS A 189 -13.12 -9.98 14.36
C LYS A 189 -13.07 -11.47 14.71
N ARG A 190 -13.10 -12.35 13.70
CA ARG A 190 -13.01 -13.80 13.90
C ARG A 190 -11.68 -14.20 14.52
N GLU A 191 -10.58 -13.56 14.13
CA GLU A 191 -9.25 -13.81 14.70
C GLU A 191 -9.21 -13.41 16.19
N ASP A 192 -9.75 -12.24 16.55
CA ASP A 192 -9.85 -11.79 17.94
C ASP A 192 -10.71 -12.73 18.80
N GLU A 193 -11.87 -13.15 18.27
CA GLU A 193 -12.79 -14.07 18.96
C GLU A 193 -12.15 -15.45 19.20
N ASN A 194 -11.36 -15.95 18.24
CA ASN A 194 -10.63 -17.21 18.38
C ASN A 194 -9.47 -17.15 19.37
N ASN A 195 -8.89 -15.97 19.55
CA ASN A 195 -7.77 -15.74 20.47
C ASN A 195 -8.21 -15.48 21.92
N GLN A 196 -9.51 -15.34 22.20
CA GLN A 196 -9.99 -15.22 23.58
C GLN A 196 -9.89 -16.57 24.31
N PRO A 197 -9.37 -16.60 25.54
CA PRO A 197 -9.36 -17.82 26.34
C PRO A 197 -10.81 -18.31 26.52
N LYS A 198 -11.04 -19.60 26.25
CA LYS A 198 -12.35 -20.23 26.52
C LYS A 198 -12.71 -19.92 27.97
N LYS A 199 -13.77 -19.16 28.19
CA LYS A 199 -14.32 -18.98 29.53
C LYS A 199 -14.70 -20.37 30.05
N ASP A 200 -13.94 -20.87 31.01
CA ASP A 200 -14.33 -22.06 31.75
C ASP A 200 -15.74 -21.81 32.30
N ARG A 201 -16.66 -22.70 31.94
CA ARG A 201 -17.98 -22.73 32.56
C ARG A 201 -17.75 -23.04 34.03
N VAL A 202 -17.91 -22.03 34.88
CA VAL A 202 -18.07 -22.24 36.31
C VAL A 202 -19.49 -22.77 36.48
N ASP A 203 -19.60 -24.09 36.63
CA ASP A 203 -20.81 -24.78 37.08
C ASP A 203 -21.11 -24.48 38.56
#